data_AF-A0A0B8P860-F1
#
_entry.id   AF-A0A0B8P860-F1
#
_cell.length_a   1.000
_cell.length_b   1.000
_cell.length_c   1.000
_cell.angle_alpha   90.00
_cell.angle_beta   90.00
_cell.angle_gamma   90.00
#
_symmetry.space_group_name_H-M   'P 1'
#
loop_
_entity.id
_entity.type
_entity.pdbx_description
1 polymer ?
#
loop_
_entity_poly.entity_id
_entity_poly.type
_entity_poly.pdbx_seq_one_letter_code
_entity_poly.pdbx_strand_id
1 'polypeptide(L)'
;MPAAIYTKAGRAIYSTLDRASGKKIGLAKGSAWVAPIKRDFPELLVVEFSKLDDALVALSDEEIDLTVVNKFVAKHHIATLGLDDLVHSGTTSYRQATAIAVHPSKPELVSLFNKVIASVDESQMTLILEKWNNLQIIEKNPWQIYILWIAAFVFGIIFIILLFNYLNRKKSIKVIKKVSQRLSNAQRVAKLGSWDVSSEGTITSLSVEAAHILALPKPNLCFV
;
A
#
# COMPACT_ATOMS: atom_id res chain seq x y z
N MET A 1 6.62 -5.59 30.29
CA MET A 1 6.43 -5.07 28.93
C MET A 1 7.50 -4.05 28.61
N PRO A 2 8.12 -4.12 27.41
CA PRO A 2 9.11 -3.13 26.99
C PRO A 2 8.43 -1.78 26.71
N ALA A 3 9.14 -0.68 26.98
CA ALA A 3 8.69 0.62 26.53
C ALA A 3 8.90 0.73 25.01
N ALA A 4 7.99 1.41 24.34
CA ALA A 4 7.99 1.59 22.90
C ALA A 4 8.33 3.06 22.57
N ILE A 5 9.07 3.24 21.48
CA ILE A 5 9.46 4.53 20.92
C ILE A 5 8.41 4.90 19.88
N TYR A 6 7.89 6.13 19.98
CA TYR A 6 6.95 6.69 19.01
C TYR A 6 7.53 7.94 18.36
N THR A 7 7.29 8.08 17.06
CA THR A 7 7.72 9.20 16.22
C THR A 7 6.59 9.59 15.27
N LYS A 8 6.62 10.79 14.71
CA LYS A 8 5.69 11.19 13.64
C LYS A 8 6.00 10.46 12.32
N ALA A 9 4.97 10.08 11.59
CA ALA A 9 5.04 9.44 10.28
C ALA A 9 5.74 10.35 9.26
N GLY A 10 6.54 9.77 8.37
CA GLY A 10 7.28 10.51 7.34
C GLY A 10 8.55 11.22 7.83
N ARG A 11 8.91 11.07 9.11
CA ARG A 11 10.15 11.60 9.69
C ARG A 11 11.19 10.51 9.97
N ALA A 12 12.32 10.92 10.54
CA ALA A 12 13.36 10.01 11.00
C ALA A 12 12.78 9.01 12.02
N ILE A 13 12.97 7.72 11.72
CA ILE A 13 12.54 6.60 12.55
C ILE A 13 13.73 6.14 13.39
N TYR A 14 13.51 6.02 14.70
CA TYR A 14 14.52 5.59 15.66
C TYR A 14 14.16 4.21 16.18
N SER A 15 14.92 3.21 15.74
CA SER A 15 14.75 1.82 16.20
C SER A 15 15.23 1.61 17.64
N THR A 16 16.25 2.37 18.07
CA THR A 16 16.78 2.40 19.44
C THR A 16 17.04 3.83 19.89
N LEU A 17 17.14 4.04 21.21
CA LEU A 17 17.39 5.37 21.79
C LEU A 17 18.79 5.90 21.45
N ASP A 18 19.79 5.03 21.27
CA ASP A 18 21.17 5.45 20.91
C ASP A 18 21.21 6.20 19.58
N ARG A 19 20.30 5.87 18.65
CA ARG A 19 20.21 6.52 17.34
C ARG A 19 19.53 7.88 17.37
N ALA A 20 18.92 8.24 18.50
CA ALA A 20 18.23 9.51 18.69
C ALA A 20 19.11 10.57 19.38
N SER A 21 20.43 10.37 19.47
CA SER A 21 21.36 11.34 20.08
C SER A 21 21.13 12.80 19.59
N GLY A 22 21.06 13.74 20.53
CA GLY A 22 20.84 15.16 20.26
C GLY A 22 19.38 15.54 19.93
N LYS A 23 18.45 14.60 20.00
CA LYS A 23 17.02 14.82 19.72
C LYS A 23 16.21 15.13 20.97
N LYS A 24 15.08 15.80 20.77
CA LYS A 24 14.14 16.13 21.84
C LYS A 24 13.23 14.94 22.12
N ILE A 25 13.30 14.44 23.35
CA ILE A 25 12.42 13.39 23.83
C ILE A 25 11.40 13.95 24.81
N GLY A 26 10.12 13.80 24.50
CA GLY A 26 9.03 14.19 25.41
C GLY A 26 8.66 13.04 26.34
N LEU A 27 8.62 13.29 27.64
CA LEU A 27 8.20 12.31 28.66
C LEU A 27 7.19 12.94 29.60
N ALA A 28 6.19 12.17 30.05
CA ALA A 28 5.29 12.63 31.10
C ALA A 28 6.02 12.70 32.46
N LYS A 29 5.76 13.77 33.23
CA LYS A 29 6.27 13.95 34.59
C LYS A 29 5.86 12.78 35.48
N GLY A 30 6.79 12.31 36.30
CA GLY A 30 6.57 11.13 37.16
C GLY A 30 6.58 9.80 36.42
N SER A 31 6.80 9.77 35.10
CA SER A 31 7.05 8.54 34.37
C SER A 31 8.32 7.86 34.88
N ALA A 32 8.27 6.53 35.01
CA ALA A 32 9.42 5.72 35.40
C ALA A 32 10.59 5.81 34.39
N TRP A 33 10.36 6.38 33.20
CA TRP A 33 11.37 6.51 32.15
C TRP A 33 12.25 7.76 32.28
N VAL A 34 11.82 8.79 33.03
CA VAL A 34 12.54 10.08 33.10
C VAL A 34 13.94 9.91 33.68
N ALA A 35 14.06 9.30 34.86
CA ALA A 35 15.36 9.15 35.53
C ALA A 35 16.32 8.20 34.80
N PRO A 36 15.91 7.01 34.34
CA PRO A 36 16.79 6.13 33.57
C PRO A 36 17.25 6.75 32.26
N ILE A 37 16.36 7.40 31.50
CA ILE A 37 16.71 8.00 30.21
C ILE A 37 17.71 9.15 30.41
N LYS A 38 17.49 10.03 31.40
CA LYS A 38 18.45 11.12 31.69
C LYS A 38 19.84 10.60 32.10
N ARG A 39 19.90 9.44 32.76
CA ARG A 39 21.15 8.84 33.24
C ARG A 39 21.89 8.11 32.11
N ASP A 40 21.18 7.31 31.33
CA ASP A 40 21.77 6.39 30.37
C ASP A 40 21.95 7.05 28.99
N PHE A 41 21.21 8.12 28.70
CA PHE A 41 21.24 8.87 27.42
C PHE A 41 21.30 10.40 27.67
N PRO A 42 22.37 10.93 28.29
CA PRO A 42 22.49 12.36 28.61
C PRO A 42 22.49 13.28 27.39
N GLU A 43 22.82 12.74 26.21
CA GLU A 43 22.76 13.45 24.93
C GLU A 43 21.33 13.69 24.40
N LEU A 44 20.32 13.07 25.00
CA LEU A 44 18.92 13.35 24.67
C LEU A 44 18.42 14.60 25.39
N LEU A 45 17.73 15.47 24.66
CA LEU A 45 17.10 16.66 25.22
C LEU A 45 15.74 16.28 25.81
N VAL A 46 15.72 15.94 27.10
CA VAL A 46 14.51 15.49 27.80
C VAL A 46 13.60 16.68 28.13
N VAL A 47 12.41 16.68 27.53
CA VAL A 47 11.32 17.63 27.79
C VAL A 47 10.23 16.94 28.60
N GLU A 48 9.93 17.47 29.80
CA GLU A 48 8.95 16.88 30.70
C GLU A 48 7.59 17.58 30.61
N PHE A 49 6.55 16.82 30.28
CA PHE A 49 5.17 17.28 30.15
C PHE A 49 4.34 16.91 31.37
N SER A 50 3.33 17.71 31.70
CA SER A 50 2.47 17.43 32.85
C SER A 50 1.65 16.16 32.66
N LYS A 51 1.17 15.90 31.43
CA LYS A 51 0.43 14.70 31.06
C LYS A 51 1.04 14.03 29.84
N LEU A 52 0.70 12.75 29.64
CA LEU A 52 1.06 12.01 28.44
C LEU A 52 0.42 12.61 27.19
N ASP A 53 -0.83 13.07 27.29
CA ASP A 53 -1.57 13.69 26.18
C ASP A 53 -0.81 14.88 25.61
N ASP A 54 -0.33 15.76 26.49
CA ASP A 54 0.45 16.94 26.09
C ASP A 54 1.73 16.53 25.33
N ALA A 55 2.40 15.46 25.77
CA ALA A 55 3.59 14.95 25.09
C ALA A 55 3.27 14.34 23.71
N LEU A 56 2.15 13.63 23.58
CA LEU A 56 1.72 13.06 22.31
C LEU A 56 1.29 14.14 21.31
N VAL A 57 0.56 15.16 21.79
CA VAL A 57 0.20 16.33 20.98
C VAL A 57 1.46 17.07 20.52
N ALA A 58 2.40 17.35 21.43
CA ALA A 58 3.68 17.98 21.09
C ALA A 58 4.50 17.18 20.07
N LEU A 59 4.37 15.84 20.06
CA LEU A 59 5.01 14.99 19.06
C LEU A 59 4.37 15.13 17.68
N SER A 60 3.04 15.18 17.63
CA SER A 60 2.27 15.46 16.41
C SER A 60 2.56 16.86 15.88
N ASP A 61 2.67 17.85 16.77
CA ASP A 61 2.96 19.25 16.46
C ASP A 61 4.45 19.52 16.18
N GLU A 62 5.29 18.48 16.20
CA GLU A 62 6.70 18.54 15.83
C GLU A 62 7.59 19.33 16.80
N GLU A 63 7.10 19.64 18.00
CA GLU A 63 7.86 20.32 19.05
C GLU A 63 8.94 19.42 19.68
N ILE A 64 8.68 18.10 19.64
CA ILE A 64 9.59 17.03 20.05
C ILE A 64 9.79 16.03 18.91
N ASP A 65 10.90 15.29 18.95
CA ASP A 65 11.27 14.34 17.90
C ASP A 65 10.76 12.91 18.19
N LEU A 66 10.72 12.53 19.48
CA LEU A 66 10.27 11.21 19.91
C LEU A 66 9.64 11.22 21.31
N THR A 67 8.88 10.18 21.64
CA THR A 67 8.46 9.87 23.01
C THR A 67 8.65 8.39 23.32
N VAL A 68 8.72 8.06 24.61
CA VAL A 68 8.80 6.69 25.11
C VAL A 68 7.64 6.42 26.06
N VAL A 69 6.83 5.43 25.71
CA VAL A 69 5.64 5.05 26.50
C VAL A 69 5.31 3.57 26.32
N ASN A 70 4.54 3.01 27.24
CA ASN A 70 4.02 1.65 27.10
C ASN A 70 3.12 1.56 25.85
N LYS A 71 3.34 0.55 25.01
CA LYS A 71 2.61 0.34 23.75
C LYS A 71 1.08 0.36 23.91
N PHE A 72 0.56 -0.22 24.98
CA PHE A 72 -0.89 -0.29 25.24
C PHE A 72 -1.45 1.06 25.64
N VAL A 73 -0.74 1.79 26.49
CA VAL A 73 -1.10 3.15 26.89
C VAL A 73 -1.05 4.08 25.68
N ALA A 74 0.05 4.06 24.91
CA ALA A 74 0.16 4.85 23.69
C ALA A 74 -1.01 4.58 22.74
N LYS A 75 -1.31 3.31 22.46
CA LYS A 75 -2.40 2.93 21.56
C LYS A 75 -3.74 3.53 22.00
N HIS A 76 -4.08 3.44 23.28
CA HIS A 76 -5.33 4.01 23.80
C HIS A 76 -5.38 5.53 23.64
N HIS A 77 -4.30 6.22 24.04
CA HIS A 77 -4.24 7.68 24.00
C HIS A 77 -4.20 8.22 22.57
N ILE A 78 -3.40 7.62 21.68
CA ILE A 78 -3.33 7.97 20.25
C ILE A 78 -4.71 7.83 19.61
N ALA A 79 -5.41 6.71 19.85
CA ALA A 79 -6.75 6.49 19.30
C ALA A 79 -7.79 7.46 19.88
N THR A 80 -7.68 7.82 21.16
CA THR A 80 -8.60 8.74 21.82
C THR A 80 -8.40 10.18 21.35
N LEU A 81 -7.14 10.57 21.09
CA LEU A 81 -6.77 11.92 20.64
C LEU A 81 -6.84 12.08 19.10
N GLY A 82 -6.98 11.00 18.34
CA GLY A 82 -7.01 11.02 16.88
C GLY A 82 -5.67 11.33 16.23
N LEU A 83 -4.55 10.96 16.88
CA LEU A 83 -3.19 11.25 16.43
C LEU A 83 -2.66 10.17 15.48
N ASP A 84 -3.35 9.98 14.36
CA ASP A 84 -3.07 8.92 13.37
C ASP A 84 -1.72 9.07 12.65
N ASP A 85 -1.09 10.23 12.79
CA ASP A 85 0.24 10.53 12.26
C ASP A 85 1.36 9.98 13.15
N LEU A 86 1.07 9.47 14.34
CA LEU A 86 2.07 8.89 15.24
C LEU A 86 2.28 7.39 14.98
N VAL A 87 3.52 7.00 14.75
CA VAL A 87 3.92 5.64 14.42
C VAL A 87 4.87 5.04 15.44
N HIS A 88 4.76 3.73 15.62
CA HIS A 88 5.72 2.96 16.41
C HIS A 88 7.05 2.84 15.67
N SER A 89 8.09 3.45 16.24
CA SER A 89 9.41 3.61 15.63
C SER A 89 10.38 2.49 16.01
N GLY A 90 10.26 1.98 17.24
CA GLY A 90 11.20 1.05 17.82
C GLY A 90 10.86 0.68 19.25
N THR A 91 11.67 -0.16 19.87
CA THR A 91 11.48 -0.60 21.26
C THR A 91 12.72 -0.30 22.08
N THR A 92 12.53 0.03 23.35
CA THR A 92 13.64 0.24 24.27
C THR A 92 13.99 -1.05 25.01
N SER A 93 15.20 -1.11 25.56
CA SER A 93 15.64 -2.17 26.48
C SER A 93 14.91 -2.10 27.83
N TYR A 94 14.31 -0.95 28.15
CA TYR A 94 13.62 -0.75 29.39
C TYR A 94 12.32 -1.55 29.45
N ARG A 95 12.23 -2.42 30.46
CA ARG A 95 11.06 -3.25 30.73
C ARG A 95 10.42 -2.85 32.05
N GLN A 96 9.12 -2.63 32.02
CA GLN A 96 8.31 -2.52 33.23
C GLN A 96 7.59 -3.83 33.48
N ALA A 97 7.78 -4.42 34.65
CA ALA A 97 6.91 -5.47 35.14
C ALA A 97 5.68 -4.84 35.78
N THR A 98 4.49 -5.20 35.32
CA THR A 98 3.23 -4.83 35.99
C THR A 98 3.00 -5.84 37.10
N ALA A 99 2.76 -5.36 38.31
CA ALA A 99 2.55 -6.18 39.49
C ALA A 99 1.38 -5.66 40.33
N ILE A 100 0.78 -6.54 41.12
CA ILE A 100 -0.24 -6.18 42.10
C ILE A 100 0.47 -5.74 43.38
N ALA A 101 0.23 -4.50 43.81
CA ALA A 101 0.76 -4.00 45.07
C ALA A 101 -0.10 -4.51 46.24
N VAL A 102 0.55 -5.01 47.29
CA VAL A 102 -0.11 -5.49 48.51
C VAL A 102 0.33 -4.62 49.68
N HIS A 103 -0.60 -4.27 50.56
CA HIS A 103 -0.29 -3.49 51.75
C HIS A 103 0.68 -4.28 52.66
N PRO A 104 1.74 -3.65 53.21
CA PRO A 104 2.75 -4.35 54.02
C PRO A 104 2.18 -5.14 55.20
N SER A 105 1.05 -4.72 55.77
CA SER A 105 0.37 -5.40 56.88
C SER A 105 -0.34 -6.71 56.53
N LYS A 106 -0.36 -7.13 55.25
CA LYS A 106 -1.02 -8.37 54.80
C LYS A 106 -0.12 -9.17 53.84
N PRO A 107 1.09 -9.57 54.27
CA PRO A 107 2.05 -10.25 53.40
C PRO A 107 1.54 -11.59 52.86
N GLU A 108 0.61 -12.24 53.54
CA GLU A 108 0.02 -13.53 53.14
C GLU A 108 -0.70 -13.43 51.78
N LEU A 109 -1.27 -12.26 51.45
CA LEU A 109 -1.95 -12.02 50.19
C LEU A 109 -1.02 -12.11 48.99
N VAL A 110 0.28 -11.83 49.16
CA VAL A 110 1.27 -11.95 48.08
C VAL A 110 1.33 -13.39 47.57
N SER A 111 1.37 -14.37 48.48
CA SER A 111 1.39 -15.79 48.11
C SER A 111 0.10 -16.20 47.39
N LEU A 112 -1.04 -15.71 47.87
CA LEU A 112 -2.34 -16.02 47.27
C LEU A 112 -2.46 -15.46 45.85
N PHE A 113 -2.12 -14.18 45.65
CA PHE A 113 -2.15 -13.57 44.32
C PHE A 113 -1.18 -14.25 43.36
N ASN A 114 0.03 -14.58 43.80
CA ASN A 114 1.00 -15.28 42.96
C ASN A 114 0.50 -16.67 42.53
N LYS A 115 -0.18 -17.43 43.41
CA LYS A 115 -0.81 -18.71 43.05
C LYS A 115 -1.91 -18.52 42.00
N VAL A 116 -2.75 -17.51 42.15
CA VAL A 116 -3.82 -17.21 41.19
C VAL A 116 -3.23 -16.81 39.84
N ILE A 117 -2.25 -15.91 39.82
CA ILE A 117 -1.56 -15.49 38.59
C ILE A 117 -0.89 -16.69 37.90
N ALA A 118 -0.25 -17.58 38.65
CA ALA A 118 0.37 -18.79 38.11
C ALA A 118 -0.64 -19.83 37.59
N SER A 119 -1.90 -19.76 38.02
CA SER A 119 -2.96 -20.65 37.52
C SER A 119 -3.56 -20.20 36.19
N VAL A 120 -3.30 -18.96 35.76
CA VAL A 120 -3.74 -18.45 34.47
C VAL A 120 -2.81 -18.96 33.37
N ASP A 121 -3.37 -19.71 32.43
CA ASP A 121 -2.62 -20.22 31.28
C ASP A 121 -2.28 -19.09 30.28
N GLU A 122 -1.22 -19.28 29.49
CA GLU A 122 -0.76 -18.31 28.50
C GLU A 122 -1.83 -18.03 27.43
N SER A 123 -2.64 -19.05 27.08
CA SER A 123 -3.79 -18.90 26.19
C SER A 123 -4.84 -17.93 26.75
N GLN A 124 -5.18 -18.05 28.03
CA GLN A 124 -6.13 -17.17 28.71
C GLN A 124 -5.59 -15.75 28.84
N MET A 125 -4.30 -15.61 29.16
CA MET A 125 -3.64 -14.30 29.19
C MET A 125 -3.72 -13.62 27.82
N THR A 126 -3.48 -14.37 26.74
CA THR A 126 -3.55 -13.85 25.37
C THR A 126 -4.97 -13.37 25.03
N LEU A 127 -6.00 -14.15 25.36
CA LEU A 127 -7.41 -13.76 25.17
C LEU A 127 -7.79 -12.49 25.95
N ILE A 128 -7.30 -12.35 27.19
CA ILE A 128 -7.51 -11.14 27.99
C ILE A 128 -6.85 -9.94 27.29
N LEU A 129 -5.59 -10.07 26.87
CA LEU A 129 -4.89 -9.01 26.16
C LEU A 129 -5.62 -8.63 24.87
N GLU A 130 -6.01 -9.59 24.04
CA GLU A 130 -6.75 -9.35 22.81
C GLU A 130 -8.07 -8.62 23.05
N LYS A 131 -8.85 -9.02 24.06
CA LYS A 131 -10.12 -8.37 24.41
C LYS A 131 -9.94 -6.88 24.70
N TRP A 132 -8.93 -6.52 25.48
CA TRP A 132 -8.64 -5.13 25.82
C TRP A 132 -7.89 -4.39 24.71
N ASN A 133 -7.19 -5.11 23.83
CA ASN A 133 -6.53 -4.57 22.66
C ASN A 133 -7.49 -4.32 21.50
N ASN A 134 -8.66 -4.95 21.46
CA ASN A 134 -9.65 -4.80 20.40
C ASN A 134 -10.43 -3.46 20.45
N LEU A 135 -9.88 -2.43 21.11
CA LEU A 135 -10.10 -1.05 20.67
C LEU A 135 -9.62 -1.00 19.23
N GLN A 136 -10.60 -1.03 18.32
CA GLN A 136 -10.46 -1.09 16.89
C GLN A 136 -9.23 -0.30 16.45
N ILE A 137 -8.13 -1.02 16.18
CA ILE A 137 -7.20 -0.52 15.18
C ILE A 137 -8.10 -0.57 13.96
N ILE A 138 -8.65 0.58 13.62
CA ILE A 138 -8.88 0.83 12.23
C ILE A 138 -7.47 0.70 11.65
N GLU A 139 -7.11 -0.49 11.17
CA GLU A 139 -6.01 -0.66 10.25
C GLU A 139 -6.49 0.02 8.96
N LYS A 140 -6.70 1.33 9.02
CA LYS A 140 -7.08 2.14 7.89
C LYS A 140 -5.79 2.49 7.18
N ASN A 141 -5.30 1.52 6.43
CA ASN A 141 -4.88 1.86 5.10
C ASN A 141 -5.13 0.72 4.08
N PRO A 142 -6.37 0.23 3.94
CA PRO A 142 -6.73 -0.68 2.85
C PRO A 142 -6.70 0.00 1.47
N TRP A 143 -6.28 1.27 1.38
CA TRP A 143 -6.17 1.99 0.11
C TRP A 143 -5.24 1.28 -0.87
N GLN A 144 -4.20 0.59 -0.41
CA GLN A 144 -3.36 -0.24 -1.28
C GLN A 144 -4.14 -1.39 -1.92
N ILE A 145 -5.03 -2.04 -1.16
CA ILE A 145 -5.92 -3.09 -1.67
C ILE A 145 -6.91 -2.47 -2.66
N TYR A 146 -7.56 -1.35 -2.33
CA TYR A 146 -8.48 -0.69 -3.27
C TYR A 146 -7.81 -0.23 -4.56
N ILE A 147 -6.58 0.29 -4.50
CA ILE A 147 -5.81 0.68 -5.69
C ILE A 147 -5.51 -0.55 -6.57
N LEU A 148 -5.16 -1.69 -5.97
CA LEU A 148 -4.96 -2.93 -6.73
C LEU A 148 -6.24 -3.41 -7.43
N TRP A 149 -7.39 -3.34 -6.76
CA TRP A 149 -8.68 -3.69 -7.38
C TRP A 149 -9.07 -2.72 -8.50
N ILE A 150 -8.84 -1.42 -8.32
CA ILE A 150 -9.09 -0.41 -9.37
C ILE A 150 -8.15 -0.64 -10.56
N ALA A 151 -6.85 -0.88 -10.31
CA ALA A 151 -5.89 -1.16 -11.37
C ALA A 151 -6.25 -2.44 -12.16
N ALA A 152 -6.63 -3.52 -11.46
CA ALA A 152 -7.08 -4.76 -12.09
C ALA A 152 -8.35 -4.55 -12.92
N PHE A 153 -9.29 -3.74 -12.44
CA PHE A 153 -10.52 -3.41 -13.17
C PHE A 153 -10.24 -2.60 -14.45
N VAL A 154 -9.40 -1.56 -14.36
CA VAL A 154 -8.98 -0.76 -15.52
C VAL A 154 -8.24 -1.64 -16.54
N PHE A 155 -7.34 -2.51 -16.08
CA PHE A 155 -6.64 -3.46 -16.95
C PHE A 155 -7.62 -4.42 -17.64
N GLY A 156 -8.62 -4.92 -16.90
CA GLY A 156 -9.70 -5.76 -17.46
C GLY A 156 -10.49 -5.05 -18.55
N ILE A 157 -10.85 -3.77 -18.36
CA ILE A 157 -11.54 -2.97 -19.38
C ILE A 157 -10.67 -2.80 -20.63
N ILE A 158 -9.39 -2.43 -20.46
CA ILE A 158 -8.45 -2.27 -21.57
C ILE A 158 -8.31 -3.60 -22.34
N PHE A 159 -8.18 -4.72 -21.62
CA PHE A 159 -8.09 -6.04 -22.22
C PHE A 159 -9.36 -6.39 -23.04
N ILE A 160 -10.55 -6.10 -22.52
CA ILE A 160 -11.82 -6.31 -23.23
C ILE A 160 -11.89 -5.45 -24.50
N ILE A 161 -11.48 -4.18 -24.44
CA ILE A 161 -11.45 -3.27 -25.60
C ILE A 161 -10.47 -3.79 -26.67
N LEU A 162 -9.27 -4.21 -26.26
CA LEU A 162 -8.28 -4.78 -27.17
C LEU A 162 -8.77 -6.09 -27.80
N LEU A 163 -9.39 -6.96 -27.01
CA LEU A 163 -9.99 -8.21 -27.48
C LEU A 163 -11.10 -7.93 -28.51
N PHE A 164 -11.99 -6.98 -28.21
CA PHE A 164 -13.07 -6.59 -29.10
C PHE A 164 -12.53 -6.04 -30.43
N ASN A 165 -11.53 -5.16 -30.37
CA ASN A 165 -10.85 -4.63 -31.56
C ASN A 165 -10.15 -5.72 -32.38
N TYR A 166 -9.46 -6.65 -31.71
CA TYR A 166 -8.80 -7.78 -32.38
C TYR A 166 -9.81 -8.68 -33.09
N LEU A 167 -10.91 -9.02 -32.43
CA LEU A 167 -11.99 -9.84 -33.01
C LEU A 167 -12.66 -9.13 -34.18
N ASN A 168 -12.89 -7.82 -34.09
CA ASN A 168 -13.46 -7.01 -35.17
C ASN A 168 -12.52 -6.92 -36.37
N ARG A 169 -11.22 -6.70 -36.17
CA ARG A 169 -10.22 -6.74 -37.27
C ARG A 169 -10.24 -8.07 -38.01
N LYS A 170 -10.31 -9.18 -37.28
CA LYS A 170 -10.36 -10.52 -37.89
C LYS A 170 -11.62 -10.74 -38.73
N LYS A 171 -12.76 -10.18 -38.31
CA LYS A 171 -14.00 -10.21 -39.09
C LYS A 171 -13.86 -9.39 -40.37
N SER A 172 -13.35 -8.15 -40.29
CA SER A 172 -13.20 -7.27 -41.45
C SER A 172 -12.30 -7.86 -42.54
N ILE A 173 -11.19 -8.51 -42.16
CA ILE A 173 -10.28 -9.14 -43.14
C ILE A 173 -10.98 -10.27 -43.91
N LYS A 174 -11.83 -11.07 -43.25
CA LYS A 174 -12.61 -12.13 -43.91
C LYS A 174 -13.64 -11.57 -44.90
N VAL A 175 -14.27 -10.45 -44.54
CA VAL A 175 -15.24 -9.77 -45.41
C VAL A 175 -14.55 -9.22 -46.65
N ILE A 176 -13.42 -8.51 -46.48
CA ILE A 176 -12.63 -7.96 -47.59
C ILE A 176 -12.18 -9.07 -48.55
N LYS A 177 -11.71 -10.22 -48.02
CA LYS A 177 -11.32 -11.38 -48.86
C LYS A 177 -12.48 -11.99 -49.66
N LYS A 178 -13.70 -12.01 -49.08
CA LYS A 178 -14.89 -12.48 -49.81
C LYS A 178 -15.31 -11.51 -50.91
N VAL A 179 -15.22 -10.20 -50.64
CA VAL A 179 -15.55 -9.16 -51.61
C VAL A 179 -14.56 -9.20 -52.78
N SER A 180 -13.26 -9.26 -52.52
CA SER A 180 -12.25 -9.36 -53.58
C SER A 180 -12.43 -10.62 -54.43
N GLN A 181 -12.75 -11.77 -53.82
CA GLN A 181 -13.00 -13.01 -54.54
C GLN A 181 -14.28 -12.95 -55.39
N ARG A 182 -15.36 -12.30 -54.90
CA ARG A 182 -16.57 -12.08 -55.69
C ARG A 182 -16.33 -11.14 -56.87
N LEU A 183 -15.55 -10.07 -56.66
CA LEU A 183 -15.21 -9.12 -57.72
C LEU A 183 -14.37 -9.78 -58.81
N SER A 184 -13.30 -10.50 -58.45
CA SER A 184 -12.49 -11.23 -59.44
C SER A 184 -13.31 -12.28 -60.19
N ASN A 185 -14.17 -13.04 -59.51
CA ASN A 185 -15.04 -14.00 -60.19
C ASN A 185 -16.04 -13.31 -61.15
N ALA A 186 -16.63 -12.17 -60.76
CA ALA A 186 -17.53 -11.40 -61.61
C ALA A 186 -16.80 -10.80 -62.82
N GLN A 187 -15.61 -10.22 -62.62
CA GLN A 187 -14.75 -9.70 -63.67
C GLN A 187 -14.36 -10.79 -64.67
N ARG A 188 -13.97 -11.97 -64.17
CA ARG A 188 -13.63 -13.14 -64.99
C ARG A 188 -14.81 -13.65 -65.83
N VAL A 189 -16.01 -13.73 -65.25
CA VAL A 189 -17.22 -14.18 -65.98
C VAL A 189 -17.64 -13.16 -67.03
N ALA A 190 -17.57 -11.86 -66.71
CA ALA A 190 -17.92 -10.78 -67.63
C ALA A 190 -16.81 -10.44 -68.64
N LYS A 191 -15.61 -11.00 -68.50
CA LYS A 191 -14.39 -10.64 -69.25
C LYS A 191 -14.07 -9.14 -69.19
N LEU A 192 -14.26 -8.54 -68.03
CA LEU A 192 -14.03 -7.11 -67.80
C LEU A 192 -12.75 -6.91 -66.98
N GLY A 193 -11.88 -6.02 -67.46
CA GLY A 193 -10.73 -5.53 -66.72
C GLY A 193 -11.04 -4.16 -66.10
N SER A 194 -10.55 -3.92 -64.88
CA SER A 194 -10.51 -2.59 -64.26
C SER A 194 -9.08 -2.07 -64.16
N TRP A 195 -8.93 -0.74 -64.33
CA TRP A 195 -7.71 0.00 -64.04
C TRP A 195 -8.09 1.35 -63.41
N ASP A 196 -7.25 1.85 -62.52
CA ASP A 196 -7.40 3.17 -61.92
C ASP A 196 -6.25 4.09 -62.39
N VAL A 197 -6.56 5.35 -62.65
CA VAL A 197 -5.58 6.37 -63.09
C VAL A 197 -5.60 7.52 -62.08
N SER A 198 -4.41 7.96 -61.63
CA SER A 198 -4.27 9.13 -60.77
C SER A 198 -4.57 10.42 -61.52
N SER A 199 -4.81 11.51 -60.80
CA SER A 199 -4.96 12.86 -61.38
C SER A 199 -3.73 13.34 -62.17
N GLU A 200 -2.58 12.68 -62.02
CA GLU A 200 -1.33 12.97 -62.73
C GLU A 200 -1.17 12.10 -64.00
N GLY A 201 -2.17 11.28 -64.35
CA GLY A 201 -2.18 10.47 -65.57
C GLY A 201 -1.42 9.14 -65.47
N THR A 202 -0.94 8.76 -64.27
CA THR A 202 -0.26 7.48 -64.03
C THR A 202 -1.26 6.39 -63.63
N ILE A 203 -1.10 5.18 -64.17
CA ILE A 203 -1.94 4.02 -63.78
C ILE A 203 -1.52 3.58 -62.37
N THR A 204 -2.45 3.62 -61.43
CA THR A 204 -2.20 3.31 -60.01
C THR A 204 -2.61 1.89 -59.63
N SER A 205 -3.58 1.32 -60.34
CA SER A 205 -4.02 -0.06 -60.12
C SER A 205 -4.41 -0.71 -61.46
N LEU A 206 -4.05 -1.99 -61.65
CA LEU A 206 -4.43 -2.78 -62.82
C LEU A 206 -4.88 -4.18 -62.36
N SER A 207 -6.12 -4.53 -62.68
CA SER A 207 -6.65 -5.88 -62.39
C SER A 207 -5.96 -6.97 -63.22
N VAL A 208 -5.95 -8.20 -62.71
CA VAL A 208 -5.31 -9.34 -63.37
C VAL A 208 -5.98 -9.66 -64.71
N GLU A 209 -7.30 -9.54 -64.78
CA GLU A 209 -8.10 -9.72 -66.00
C GLU A 209 -7.79 -8.63 -67.05
N ALA A 210 -7.57 -7.37 -66.65
CA ALA A 210 -7.15 -6.31 -67.56
C ALA A 210 -5.76 -6.56 -68.15
N ALA A 211 -4.79 -6.96 -67.31
CA ALA A 211 -3.44 -7.31 -67.77
C ALA A 211 -3.47 -8.50 -68.74
N HIS A 212 -4.32 -9.49 -68.50
CA HIS A 212 -4.51 -10.64 -69.39
C HIS A 212 -5.11 -10.23 -70.74
N ILE A 213 -6.12 -9.34 -70.77
CA ILE A 213 -6.71 -8.84 -72.01
C ILE A 213 -5.69 -8.03 -72.83
N LEU A 214 -4.86 -7.23 -72.15
CA LEU A 214 -3.84 -6.37 -72.77
C LEU A 214 -2.52 -7.09 -73.07
N ALA A 215 -2.45 -8.42 -72.84
CA ALA A 215 -1.25 -9.24 -73.02
C ALA A 215 -0.01 -8.74 -72.24
N LEU A 216 -0.23 -8.10 -71.09
CA LEU A 216 0.84 -7.64 -70.20
C LEU A 216 1.25 -8.75 -69.22
N PRO A 217 2.53 -8.81 -68.81
CA PRO A 217 2.97 -9.74 -67.76
C PRO A 217 2.19 -9.47 -66.47
N LYS A 218 1.88 -10.53 -65.71
CA LYS A 218 1.06 -10.44 -64.49
C LYS A 218 1.58 -9.30 -63.60
N PRO A 219 0.73 -8.33 -63.22
CA PRO A 219 1.18 -7.23 -62.38
C PRO A 219 1.57 -7.80 -61.02
N ASN A 220 2.85 -7.68 -60.66
CA ASN A 220 3.31 -7.92 -59.31
C ASN A 220 2.70 -6.82 -58.44
N LEU A 221 1.69 -7.18 -57.65
CA LEU A 221 1.14 -6.33 -56.59
C LEU A 221 2.21 -6.14 -55.50
N CYS A 222 3.16 -5.25 -55.76
CA CYS A 222 4.01 -4.68 -54.71
C CYS A 222 3.14 -3.71 -53.90
N PHE A 223 2.64 -4.18 -52.77
CA PHE A 223 2.10 -3.33 -51.74
C PHE A 223 3.28 -2.64 -51.02
N VAL A 224 3.38 -1.32 -51.14
CA VAL A 224 4.07 -0.45 -50.17
C VAL A 224 3.00 0.12 -49.25
#